data_AF-W2JWD6-F1
#
_entry.id   AF-W2JWD6-F1
#
_cell.length_a   1.000
_cell.length_b   1.000
_cell.length_c   1.000
_cell.angle_alpha   90.00
_cell.angle_beta   90.00
_cell.angle_gamma   90.00
#
_symmetry.space_group_name_H-M   'P 1'
#
loop_
_entity.id
_entity.type
_entity.pdbx_description
1 polymer ?
#
loop_
_entity_poly.entity_id
_entity_poly.type
_entity_poly.pdbx_seq_one_letter_code
_entity_poly.pdbx_strand_id
1 'polypeptide(L)'
;MFKRFSVDEHVSTSSKVKSSQQRSIRAKVLEQYPDLEPYAEMFMPKKAPMVVAKCHNHIQIVLHEGEPLFFNQRDGPFMPTLKLLHKVPHVMKQVRADKGAIPFVLSGANVMCPGLTSAGGDMPEPLEAGTPVVCTVCFVGLG
;
A
#
# COMPACT_ATOMS: atom_id res chain seq x y z
N MET A 1 7.75 6.79 -6.09
CA MET A 1 8.11 6.83 -4.66
C MET A 1 9.39 6.04 -4.34
N PHE A 2 9.50 4.76 -4.73
CA PHE A 2 10.61 3.88 -4.31
C PHE A 2 11.58 3.44 -5.45
N LYS A 3 11.58 4.10 -6.62
CA LYS A 3 12.33 3.65 -7.81
C LYS A 3 13.86 3.56 -7.62
N ARG A 4 14.44 4.39 -6.74
CA ARG A 4 15.88 4.41 -6.41
C ARG A 4 16.11 4.25 -4.90
N PHE A 5 15.21 3.55 -4.21
CA PHE A 5 15.29 3.41 -2.76
C PHE A 5 16.29 2.33 -2.37
N SER A 6 17.21 2.66 -1.48
CA SER A 6 18.14 1.75 -0.81
C SER A 6 17.98 1.91 0.70
N VAL A 7 18.02 0.80 1.44
CA VAL A 7 17.80 0.83 2.90
C VAL A 7 18.90 1.66 3.57
N ASP A 8 20.16 1.45 3.16
CA ASP A 8 21.33 2.06 3.80
C ASP A 8 21.41 3.57 3.57
N GLU A 9 20.99 4.07 2.40
CA GLU A 9 21.09 5.49 2.08
C GLU A 9 19.81 6.25 2.42
N HIS A 10 18.64 5.60 2.45
CA HIS A 10 17.36 6.30 2.54
C HIS A 10 16.64 6.16 3.87
N VAL A 11 17.03 5.21 4.73
CA VAL A 11 16.46 5.07 6.08
C VAL A 11 17.30 5.89 7.06
N SER A 12 16.74 7.00 7.54
CA SER A 12 17.45 7.90 8.46
C SER A 12 17.42 7.36 9.90
N THR A 13 16.30 6.79 10.33
CA THR A 13 16.15 6.25 11.69
C THR A 13 15.02 5.24 11.71
N SER A 14 15.15 4.18 12.51
CA SER A 14 14.04 3.30 12.86
C SER A 14 13.88 3.24 14.38
N SER A 15 12.64 3.25 14.87
CA SER A 15 12.38 3.17 16.30
C SER A 15 11.09 2.41 16.61
N LYS A 16 11.09 1.73 17.76
CA LYS A 16 9.87 1.14 18.31
C LYS A 16 8.91 2.25 18.68
N VAL A 17 7.66 2.13 18.24
CA VAL A 17 6.63 3.10 18.60
C VAL A 17 6.10 2.82 20.01
N LYS A 18 5.69 3.89 20.69
CA LYS A 18 5.00 3.80 21.98
C LYS A 18 3.60 3.19 21.78
N SER A 19 3.08 2.50 22.80
CA SER A 19 1.77 1.84 22.74
C SER A 19 0.60 2.79 22.44
N SER A 20 0.71 4.09 22.76
CA SER A 20 -0.27 5.11 22.36
C SER A 20 -0.26 5.36 20.85
N GLN A 21 0.93 5.56 20.27
CA GLN A 21 1.10 5.78 18.84
C GLN A 21 0.71 4.52 18.03
N GLN A 22 1.05 3.33 18.54
CA GLN A 22 0.64 2.06 17.91
C GLN A 22 -0.89 1.95 17.78
N ARG A 23 -1.62 2.26 18.86
CA ARG A 23 -3.09 2.28 18.82
C ARG A 23 -3.63 3.32 17.83
N SER A 24 -3.02 4.50 17.77
CA SER A 24 -3.42 5.55 16.82
C SER A 24 -3.21 5.14 15.36
N ILE A 25 -2.04 4.56 15.03
CA ILE A 25 -1.75 4.07 13.68
C ILE A 25 -2.74 2.97 13.30
N ARG A 26 -2.96 2.00 14.19
CA ARG A 26 -3.91 0.91 13.94
C ARG A 26 -5.33 1.43 13.72
N ALA A 27 -5.79 2.40 14.51
CA ALA A 27 -7.11 2.99 14.34
C ALA A 27 -7.25 3.66 12.97
N LYS A 28 -6.28 4.50 12.57
CA LYS A 28 -6.27 5.15 11.25
C LYS A 28 -6.27 4.15 10.09
N VAL A 29 -5.49 3.08 10.20
CA VAL A 29 -5.44 2.04 9.16
C VAL A 29 -6.77 1.30 9.04
N LEU A 30 -7.42 0.96 10.16
CA LEU A 30 -8.71 0.25 10.14
C LEU A 30 -9.88 1.15 9.70
N GLU A 31 -9.81 2.44 10.00
CA GLU A 31 -10.75 3.43 9.46
C GLU A 31 -10.63 3.52 7.93
N GLN A 32 -9.40 3.49 7.41
CA GLN A 32 -9.13 3.57 5.97
C GLN A 32 -9.41 2.25 5.23
N TYR A 33 -9.18 1.12 5.88
CA TYR A 33 -9.31 -0.23 5.33
C TYR A 33 -10.12 -1.12 6.29
N PRO A 34 -11.47 -0.97 6.34
CA PRO A 34 -12.31 -1.70 7.30
C PRO A 34 -12.22 -3.22 7.13
N ASP A 35 -12.09 -3.70 5.89
CA ASP A 35 -11.96 -5.13 5.56
C ASP A 35 -10.66 -5.76 6.10
N LEU A 36 -9.72 -4.97 6.61
CA LEU A 36 -8.51 -5.47 7.27
C LEU A 36 -8.78 -5.91 8.72
N GLU A 37 -9.90 -5.50 9.33
CA GLU A 37 -10.21 -5.77 10.74
C GLU A 37 -10.07 -7.27 11.13
N PRO A 38 -10.58 -8.24 10.34
CA PRO A 38 -10.43 -9.66 10.65
C PRO A 38 -8.97 -10.14 10.69
N TYR A 39 -8.07 -9.46 9.98
CA TYR A 39 -6.66 -9.81 9.86
C TYR A 39 -5.75 -8.93 10.73
N ALA A 40 -6.32 -7.95 11.43
CA ALA A 40 -5.56 -6.92 12.12
C ALA A 40 -4.70 -7.46 13.27
N GLU A 41 -5.12 -8.54 13.95
CA GLU A 41 -4.27 -9.21 14.96
C GLU A 41 -3.12 -10.01 14.35
N MET A 42 -3.24 -10.45 13.10
CA MET A 42 -2.16 -11.16 12.40
C MET A 42 -1.06 -10.19 11.96
N PHE A 43 -1.43 -9.00 11.46
CA PHE A 43 -0.47 -8.05 10.91
C PHE A 43 -0.07 -6.96 11.91
N MET A 44 -0.97 -6.49 12.76
CA MET A 44 -0.71 -5.41 13.73
C MET A 44 -1.17 -5.77 15.15
N PRO A 45 -0.69 -6.89 15.74
CA PRO A 45 -1.11 -7.34 17.06
C PRO A 45 -0.93 -6.27 18.13
N LYS A 46 -1.93 -6.10 19.00
CA LYS A 46 -1.95 -5.00 20.00
C LYS A 46 -0.82 -5.08 21.02
N LYS A 47 -0.32 -6.30 21.30
CA LYS A 47 0.70 -6.56 22.33
C LYS A 47 2.12 -6.63 21.78
N ALA A 48 2.29 -6.82 20.48
CA ALA A 48 3.61 -6.94 19.90
C ALA A 48 4.19 -5.55 19.59
N PRO A 49 5.51 -5.38 19.67
CA PRO A 49 6.15 -4.12 19.31
C PRO A 49 5.99 -3.86 17.80
N MET A 50 5.67 -2.61 17.47
CA MET A 50 5.68 -2.10 16.11
C MET A 50 6.84 -1.12 15.95
N VAL A 51 7.49 -1.12 14.78
CA VAL A 51 8.61 -0.24 14.47
C VAL A 51 8.18 0.70 13.36
N VAL A 52 8.59 1.96 13.44
CA VAL A 52 8.44 2.91 12.33
C VAL A 52 9.84 3.32 11.86
N ALA A 53 10.11 3.08 10.59
CA ALA A 53 11.28 3.59 9.90
C ALA A 53 10.95 4.93 9.24
N LYS A 54 11.72 5.96 9.57
CA LYS A 54 11.66 7.27 8.94
C LYS A 54 12.70 7.31 7.83
N CYS A 55 12.23 7.67 6.64
CA CYS A 55 13.05 7.74 5.45
C CYS A 55 13.13 9.19 4.94
N HIS A 56 14.05 9.41 4.00
CA HIS A 56 14.11 10.66 3.23
C HIS A 56 12.78 10.96 2.52
N ASN A 57 12.56 12.23 2.15
CA ASN A 57 11.32 12.72 1.54
C ASN A 57 10.06 12.61 2.42
N HIS A 58 10.25 12.57 3.75
CA HIS A 58 9.18 12.44 4.75
C HIS A 58 8.33 11.18 4.59
N ILE A 59 8.94 10.11 4.10
CA ILE A 59 8.31 8.79 4.02
C ILE A 59 8.46 8.13 5.38
N GLN A 60 7.38 7.52 5.88
CA GLN A 60 7.44 6.65 7.05
C GLN A 60 6.93 5.27 6.65
N ILE A 61 7.63 4.24 7.11
CA ILE A 61 7.30 2.84 6.84
C ILE A 61 7.00 2.19 8.18
N VAL A 62 5.84 1.56 8.29
CA VAL A 62 5.39 0.79 9.44
C VAL A 62 5.85 -0.65 9.26
N LEU A 63 6.65 -1.13 10.19
CA LEU A 63 7.17 -2.49 10.22
C LEU A 63 6.63 -3.27 11.42
N HIS A 64 6.33 -4.53 11.19
CA HIS A 64 6.05 -5.51 12.23
C HIS A 64 6.92 -6.74 11.99
N GLU A 65 7.70 -7.14 13.00
CA GLU A 65 8.67 -8.24 12.90
C GLU A 65 9.66 -8.12 11.72
N GLY A 66 10.00 -6.88 11.35
CA GLY A 66 10.87 -6.60 10.19
C GLY A 66 10.16 -6.65 8.83
N GLU A 67 8.90 -7.06 8.76
CA GLU A 67 8.10 -6.97 7.54
C GLU A 67 7.49 -5.56 7.38
N PRO A 68 7.67 -4.88 6.24
CA PRO A 68 7.01 -3.61 5.97
C PRO A 68 5.55 -3.85 5.58
N LEU A 69 4.62 -3.25 6.34
CA LEU A 69 3.18 -3.44 6.17
C LEU A 69 2.53 -2.26 5.47
N PHE A 70 2.83 -1.05 5.95
CA PHE A 70 2.26 0.19 5.42
C PHE A 70 3.36 1.23 5.25
N PHE A 71 3.13 2.17 4.35
CA PHE A 71 3.93 3.39 4.25
C PHE A 71 3.01 4.59 4.09
N ASN A 72 3.45 5.75 4.55
CA ASN A 72 2.80 7.01 4.26
C ASN A 72 3.86 8.06 3.95
N GLN A 73 3.44 9.14 3.28
CA GLN A 73 4.31 10.28 3.01
C GLN A 73 3.70 11.52 3.68
N ARG A 74 4.47 12.19 4.55
CA ARG A 74 3.98 13.29 5.40
C ARG A 74 2.72 12.85 6.16
N ASP A 75 1.64 13.63 6.05
CA ASP A 75 0.32 13.37 6.65
C ASP A 75 -0.67 12.75 5.66
N GLY A 76 -0.17 12.16 4.57
CA GLY A 76 -0.97 11.44 3.59
C GLY A 76 -1.54 10.12 4.13
N PRO A 77 -2.46 9.49 3.37
CA PRO A 77 -3.06 8.21 3.74
C PRO A 77 -2.02 7.10 3.88
N PHE A 78 -2.34 6.09 4.67
CA PHE A 78 -1.53 4.88 4.74
C PHE A 78 -1.73 4.04 3.48
N MET A 79 -0.64 3.64 2.86
CA MET A 79 -0.63 2.78 1.68
C MET A 79 -0.11 1.39 2.09
N PRO A 80 -0.86 0.30 1.83
CA PRO A 80 -0.36 -1.04 2.08
C PRO A 80 0.82 -1.36 1.14
N THR A 81 1.75 -2.19 1.60
CA THR A 81 2.77 -2.75 0.71
C THR A 81 2.17 -3.80 -0.21
N LEU A 82 2.76 -4.01 -1.39
CA LEU A 82 2.33 -5.07 -2.31
C LEU A 82 2.40 -6.46 -1.66
N LYS A 83 3.38 -6.69 -0.76
CA LYS A 83 3.50 -7.96 -0.01
C LYS A 83 2.31 -8.19 0.92
N LEU A 84 1.85 -7.16 1.63
CA LEU A 84 0.64 -7.26 2.45
C LEU A 84 -0.58 -7.50 1.56
N LEU A 85 -0.70 -6.74 0.47
CA LEU A 85 -1.86 -6.82 -0.40
C LEU A 85 -1.98 -8.16 -1.14
N HIS A 86 -0.87 -8.82 -1.48
CA HIS A 86 -0.89 -10.18 -2.02
C HIS A 86 -1.45 -11.22 -1.02
N LYS A 87 -1.34 -10.97 0.30
CA LYS A 87 -1.94 -11.83 1.34
C LYS A 87 -3.44 -11.56 1.50
N VAL A 88 -3.87 -10.29 1.35
CA VAL A 88 -5.25 -9.86 1.57
C VAL A 88 -5.73 -8.89 0.47
N PRO A 89 -5.96 -9.35 -0.76
CA PRO A 89 -6.20 -8.47 -1.91
C PRO A 89 -7.55 -7.74 -1.89
N HIS A 90 -8.50 -8.21 -1.10
CA HIS A 90 -9.86 -7.65 -1.01
C HIS A 90 -9.93 -6.39 -0.14
N VAL A 91 -8.88 -6.05 0.62
CA VAL A 91 -8.89 -4.90 1.54
C VAL A 91 -8.81 -3.55 0.86
N MET A 92 -8.59 -3.53 -0.46
CA MET A 92 -8.39 -2.31 -1.24
C MET A 92 -9.16 -2.38 -2.55
N LYS A 93 -9.74 -1.25 -2.96
CA LYS A 93 -10.40 -1.13 -4.26
C LYS A 93 -9.37 -1.36 -5.38
N GLN A 94 -9.76 -2.15 -6.37
CA GLN A 94 -8.89 -2.56 -7.48
C GLN A 94 -9.28 -1.82 -8.75
N VAL A 95 -8.28 -1.34 -9.50
CA VAL A 95 -8.43 -0.85 -10.87
C VAL A 95 -7.64 -1.76 -11.79
N ARG A 96 -8.21 -2.15 -12.92
CA ARG A 96 -7.56 -3.04 -13.87
C ARG A 96 -6.99 -2.21 -15.01
N ALA A 97 -5.69 -2.31 -15.22
CA ALA A 97 -5.02 -1.73 -16.37
C ALA A 97 -4.88 -2.77 -17.50
N ASP A 98 -4.88 -2.27 -18.72
CA ASP A 98 -4.66 -3.07 -19.92
C ASP A 98 -3.28 -3.73 -19.98
N LYS A 99 -3.18 -4.82 -20.76
CA LYS A 99 -1.92 -5.54 -20.97
C LYS A 99 -0.80 -4.64 -21.51
N GLY A 100 -1.13 -3.67 -22.37
CA GLY A 100 -0.14 -2.72 -22.91
C GLY A 100 0.49 -1.82 -21.85
N ALA A 101 -0.17 -1.63 -20.70
CA ALA A 101 0.31 -0.77 -19.62
C ALA A 101 1.34 -1.45 -18.70
N ILE A 102 1.38 -2.78 -18.66
CA ILE A 102 2.24 -3.58 -17.75
C ILE A 102 3.70 -3.09 -17.70
N PRO A 103 4.45 -3.00 -18.82
CA PRO A 103 5.86 -2.59 -18.75
C PRO A 103 6.04 -1.18 -18.20
N PHE A 104 5.10 -0.28 -18.48
CA PHE A 104 5.15 1.10 -18.00
C PHE A 104 4.85 1.18 -16.51
N VAL A 105 3.83 0.45 -16.03
CA VAL A 105 3.49 0.39 -14.60
C VAL A 105 4.65 -0.19 -13.78
N LEU A 106 5.27 -1.28 -14.25
CA LEU A 106 6.45 -1.87 -13.60
C LEU A 106 7.66 -0.94 -13.62
N SER A 107 7.77 -0.05 -14.61
CA SER A 107 8.81 1.00 -14.65
C SER A 107 8.55 2.18 -13.70
N GLY A 108 7.38 2.19 -13.05
CA GLY A 108 6.91 3.23 -12.14
C GLY A 108 6.22 4.40 -12.83
N ALA A 109 5.70 4.22 -14.05
CA ALA A 109 4.91 5.21 -14.76
C ALA A 109 3.49 5.31 -14.18
N ASN A 110 2.85 6.47 -14.36
CA ASN A 110 1.45 6.65 -14.00
C ASN A 110 0.54 5.90 -14.99
N VAL A 111 -0.58 5.39 -14.49
CA VAL A 111 -1.62 4.79 -15.33
C VAL A 111 -2.47 5.91 -15.93
N MET A 112 -2.55 5.97 -17.25
CA MET A 112 -3.35 6.97 -17.97
C MET A 112 -4.77 6.44 -18.22
N CYS A 113 -5.75 7.35 -18.31
CA CYS A 113 -7.17 7.00 -18.50
C CYS A 113 -7.44 5.95 -19.60
N PRO A 114 -6.83 6.02 -20.80
CA PRO A 114 -7.06 5.02 -21.85
C PRO A 114 -6.65 3.60 -21.46
N GLY A 115 -5.72 3.44 -20.51
CA GLY A 115 -5.30 2.14 -20.00
C GLY A 115 -6.31 1.51 -19.04
N LEU A 116 -7.27 2.28 -18.52
CA LEU A 116 -8.34 1.83 -17.61
C LEU A 116 -9.69 1.68 -18.31
N THR A 117 -9.92 2.42 -19.40
CA THR A 117 -11.20 2.40 -20.15
C THR A 117 -11.16 1.54 -21.42
N SER A 118 -10.06 0.83 -21.67
CA SER A 118 -9.94 -0.10 -22.80
C SER A 118 -10.72 -1.40 -22.53
N ALA A 119 -10.83 -2.29 -23.53
CA ALA A 119 -11.50 -3.58 -23.37
C ALA A 119 -10.88 -4.47 -22.27
N GLY A 120 -9.57 -4.33 -22.01
CA GLY A 120 -8.87 -5.04 -20.93
C GLY A 120 -8.84 -4.25 -19.61
N GLY A 121 -9.19 -2.96 -19.64
CA GLY A 121 -9.29 -2.11 -18.46
C GLY A 121 -10.57 -2.39 -17.67
N ASP A 122 -10.57 -1.97 -16.41
CA ASP A 122 -11.77 -1.94 -15.56
C ASP A 122 -11.58 -0.91 -14.44
N MET A 123 -12.59 -0.08 -14.22
CA MET A 123 -12.58 0.94 -13.19
C MET A 123 -13.91 0.91 -12.44
N PRO A 124 -13.94 0.37 -11.20
CA PRO A 124 -15.17 0.32 -10.42
C PRO A 124 -15.57 1.72 -9.95
N GLU A 125 -16.77 2.18 -10.29
CA GLU A 125 -17.33 3.43 -9.78
C GLU A 125 -18.17 3.19 -8.50
N PRO A 126 -18.20 4.14 -7.53
CA PRO A 126 -17.51 5.43 -7.50
C PRO A 126 -16.13 5.39 -6.79
N LEU A 127 -15.15 6.04 -7.41
CA LEU A 127 -13.82 6.32 -6.86
C LEU A 127 -13.62 7.84 -6.79
N GLU A 128 -13.45 8.37 -5.58
CA GLU A 128 -13.16 9.80 -5.40
C GLU A 128 -11.68 10.09 -5.61
N ALA A 129 -11.38 11.30 -6.09
CA ALA A 129 -10.00 11.76 -6.26
C ALA A 129 -9.24 11.68 -4.93
N GLY A 130 -8.03 11.11 -4.96
CA GLY A 130 -7.21 10.91 -3.77
C GLY A 130 -7.44 9.57 -3.05
N THR A 131 -8.44 8.78 -3.47
CA THR A 131 -8.65 7.42 -2.95
C THR A 131 -7.49 6.52 -3.37
N PRO A 132 -6.79 5.86 -2.42
CA PRO A 132 -5.82 4.84 -2.75
C PRO A 132 -6.48 3.65 -3.47
N VAL A 133 -5.87 3.18 -4.55
CA VAL A 133 -6.31 1.98 -5.28
C VAL A 133 -5.14 1.06 -5.58
N VAL A 134 -5.42 -0.23 -5.76
CA VAL A 134 -4.45 -1.17 -6.33
C VAL A 134 -4.64 -1.28 -7.82
N CYS A 135 -3.56 -1.14 -8.58
CA CYS A 135 -3.55 -1.45 -10.00
C CYS A 135 -3.33 -2.95 -10.20
N THR A 136 -4.34 -3.66 -10.67
CA THR A 136 -4.23 -5.03 -11.17
C THR A 136 -4.09 -5.02 -12.68
N VAL A 137 -3.60 -6.12 -13.25
CA VAL A 137 -3.44 -6.28 -14.70
C VAL A 137 -4.03 -7.62 -15.10
N CYS A 138 -4.82 -7.62 -16.18
CA CYS A 138 -5.47 -8.84 -16.64
C CYS A 138 -4.46 -9.72 -17.42
N PHE A 139 -4.09 -10.87 -16.86
CA PHE A 139 -3.58 -11.98 -17.65
C PHE A 139 -4.78 -12.71 -18.28
N VAL A 140 -5.32 -12.18 -19.38
CA VAL A 140 -6.21 -12.96 -20.23
C VAL A 140 -5.34 -14.05 -20.88
N GLY A 141 -5.29 -15.24 -20.27
CA GLY A 141 -4.44 -16.33 -20.75
C GLY A 141 -4.38 -17.59 -19.89
N LEU A 142 -5.32 -17.84 -18.98
CA LEU A 142 -5.52 -19.15 -18.34
C LEU A 142 -7.03 -19.40 -18.24
N GLY A 143 -7.58 -19.87 -19.36
CA GLY A 143 -8.95 -20.36 -19.54
C GLY A 143 -8.97 -21.19 -20.82
#